data_AF-A0A954Y0V1-F1
#
_entry.id   AF-A0A954Y0V1-F1
#
_cell.length_a   1.000
_cell.length_b   1.000
_cell.length_c   1.000
_cell.angle_alpha   90.00
_cell.angle_beta   90.00
_cell.angle_gamma   90.00
#
_symmetry.space_group_name_H-M   'P 1'
#
loop_
_entity.id
_entity.type
_entity.pdbx_description
1 polymer ?
#
loop_
_entity_poly.entity_id
_entity_poly.type
_entity_poly.pdbx_seq_one_letter_code
_entity_poly.pdbx_strand_id
1 'polypeptide(L)'
;MFAKFLHRPALAIVISLLILFMGGLAINTLPISQFPSVAPPSVRVSVSYPGASAKILIDSTMVLLEQAINGVPNMRYMLGDATSAGEGTIQIIFEPGTDPNVAVMNVNNRVQMVKNNLPDIVQREGIIVMQNMT
;
A
#
# COMPACT_ATOMS: atom_id res chain seq x y z
N MET A 1 -19.14 -1.70 45.02
CA MET A 1 -17.76 -1.77 44.48
C MET A 1 -16.82 -0.86 45.26
N PHE A 2 -17.08 0.46 45.36
CA PHE A 2 -16.25 1.42 46.10
C PHE A 2 -16.09 1.16 47.62
N ALA A 3 -17.15 0.69 48.30
CA ALA A 3 -17.09 0.41 49.74
C ALA A 3 -16.10 -0.72 50.13
N LYS A 4 -15.79 -1.67 49.23
CA LYS A 4 -14.79 -2.74 49.49
C LYS A 4 -13.35 -2.22 49.42
N PHE A 5 -13.08 -1.21 48.61
CA PHE A 5 -11.76 -0.57 48.53
C PHE A 5 -11.46 0.28 49.76
N LEU A 6 -12.49 0.92 50.32
CA LEU A 6 -12.37 1.74 51.54
C LEU A 6 -11.98 0.91 52.78
N HIS A 7 -12.47 -0.33 52.88
CA HIS A 7 -12.18 -1.24 54.00
C HIS A 7 -10.83 -1.98 53.86
N ARG A 8 -10.18 -1.93 52.68
CA ARG A 8 -8.88 -2.57 52.42
C ARG A 8 -7.96 -1.62 51.64
N PRO A 9 -7.37 -0.61 52.30
CA PRO A 9 -6.53 0.40 51.66
C PRO A 9 -5.30 -0.20 50.95
N ALA A 10 -4.74 -1.30 51.46
CA ALA A 10 -3.63 -2.01 50.82
C ALA A 10 -3.99 -2.56 49.42
N LEU A 11 -5.22 -3.03 49.21
CA LEU A 11 -5.65 -3.56 47.91
C LEU A 11 -5.77 -2.43 46.87
N ALA A 12 -6.24 -1.25 47.28
CA ALA A 12 -6.31 -0.09 46.41
C ALA A 12 -4.91 0.38 45.95
N ILE A 13 -3.92 0.37 46.85
CA ILE A 13 -2.52 0.73 46.53
C ILE A 13 -1.93 -0.26 45.52
N VAL A 14 -2.15 -1.56 45.70
CA VAL A 14 -1.64 -2.59 44.77
C VAL A 14 -2.22 -2.43 43.37
N ILE A 15 -3.52 -2.15 43.24
CA ILE A 15 -4.14 -1.91 41.94
C ILE A 15 -3.60 -0.63 41.30
N SER A 16 -3.42 0.43 42.08
CA SER A 16 -2.83 1.68 41.59
C SER A 16 -1.40 1.48 41.07
N LEU A 17 -0.59 0.67 41.76
CA LEU A 17 0.76 0.32 41.32
C LEU A 17 0.75 -0.52 40.04
N LEU A 18 -0.19 -1.46 39.91
CA LEU A 18 -0.35 -2.24 38.69
C LEU A 18 -0.73 -1.37 37.49
N ILE A 19 -1.64 -0.42 37.66
CA ILE A 19 -2.03 0.52 36.60
C ILE A 19 -0.85 1.40 36.19
N LEU A 20 -0.09 1.93 37.16
CA LEU A 20 1.11 2.72 36.89
C LEU A 20 2.18 1.90 36.16
N PHE A 21 2.38 0.66 36.56
CA PHE A 21 3.35 -0.24 35.94
C PHE A 21 2.97 -0.60 34.50
N MET A 22 1.70 -0.98 34.27
CA MET A 22 1.19 -1.23 32.91
C MET A 22 1.21 0.03 32.04
N GLY A 23 0.87 1.19 32.61
CA GLY A 23 0.95 2.48 31.91
C GLY A 23 2.38 2.83 31.51
N GLY A 24 3.36 2.61 32.40
CA GLY A 24 4.78 2.82 32.11
C GLY A 24 5.29 1.90 30.99
N LEU A 25 4.86 0.64 30.95
CA LEU A 25 5.18 -0.29 29.87
C LEU A 25 4.52 0.12 28.55
N ALA A 26 3.27 0.58 28.58
CA ALA A 26 2.56 1.05 27.39
C ALA A 26 3.24 2.26 26.74
N ILE A 27 3.74 3.21 27.54
CA ILE A 27 4.47 4.39 27.04
C ILE A 27 5.73 3.99 26.26
N ASN A 28 6.44 2.94 26.69
CA ASN A 28 7.65 2.49 26.01
C ASN A 28 7.38 1.60 24.79
N THR A 29 6.20 0.96 24.71
CA THR A 29 5.88 -0.03 23.66
C THR A 29 4.96 0.52 22.58
N LEU A 30 4.21 1.59 22.85
CA LEU A 30 3.33 2.19 21.84
C LEU A 30 4.16 2.89 20.75
N PRO A 31 3.94 2.57 19.48
CA PRO A 31 4.50 3.32 18.36
C PRO A 31 4.01 4.77 18.40
N ILE A 32 4.94 5.71 18.28
CA ILE A 32 4.62 7.13 18.18
C ILE A 32 4.55 7.48 16.69
N SER A 33 3.43 8.04 16.23
CA SER A 33 3.28 8.58 14.88
C SER A 33 2.71 10.01 14.94
N GLN A 34 3.14 10.89 14.03
CA GLN A 34 2.63 12.27 13.96
C GLN A 34 1.18 12.31 13.47
N PHE A 35 0.81 11.39 12.58
CA PHE A 35 -0.55 11.18 12.09
C PHE A 35 -0.83 9.68 11.98
N PRO A 36 -2.05 9.20 12.26
CA PRO A 36 -2.43 7.85 11.88
C PRO A 36 -2.39 7.74 10.35
N SER A 37 -2.08 6.56 9.81
CA SER A 37 -2.11 6.32 8.36
C SER A 37 -3.56 6.40 7.84
N VAL A 38 -4.00 7.60 7.50
CA VAL A 38 -5.30 7.89 6.87
C VAL A 38 -5.24 7.84 5.34
N ALA A 39 -4.04 7.71 4.78
CA ALA A 39 -3.87 7.59 3.34
C ALA A 39 -4.43 6.24 2.83
N PRO A 40 -5.21 6.24 1.74
CA PRO A 40 -5.67 5.00 1.14
C PRO A 40 -4.47 4.18 0.62
N PRO A 41 -4.53 2.85 0.68
CA PRO A 41 -3.49 2.00 0.12
C PRO A 41 -3.38 2.25 -1.39
N SER A 42 -2.14 2.37 -1.88
CA SER A 42 -1.88 2.53 -3.31
C SER A 42 -0.70 1.71 -3.78
N VAL A 43 -0.81 1.23 -5.02
CA VAL A 43 0.23 0.44 -5.71
C VAL A 43 0.65 1.21 -6.93
N ARG A 44 1.96 1.35 -7.12
CA ARG A 44 2.57 1.98 -8.28
C ARG A 44 3.17 0.91 -9.16
N VAL A 45 2.84 0.93 -10.44
CA VAL A 45 3.44 0.11 -11.49
C VAL A 45 4.23 1.03 -12.40
N SER A 46 5.54 0.89 -12.39
CA SER A 46 6.45 1.64 -13.24
C SER A 46 6.93 0.76 -14.38
N VAL A 47 6.94 1.33 -15.59
CA VAL A 47 7.35 0.67 -16.82
C VAL A 47 8.27 1.58 -17.61
N SER A 48 9.28 0.99 -18.24
CA SER A 48 10.24 1.70 -19.09
C SER A 48 10.23 1.09 -20.49
N TYR A 49 10.10 1.95 -21.50
CA TYR A 49 10.31 1.67 -22.90
C TYR A 49 11.26 2.73 -23.49
N PRO A 50 12.58 2.55 -23.30
CA PRO A 50 13.58 3.47 -23.81
C PRO A 50 13.47 3.64 -25.33
N GLY A 51 13.47 4.89 -25.79
CA GLY A 51 13.39 5.22 -27.22
C GLY A 51 11.99 5.24 -27.83
N ALA A 52 10.94 4.96 -27.04
CA ALA A 52 9.56 5.14 -27.47
C ALA A 52 9.06 6.57 -27.17
N SER A 53 8.18 7.09 -28.03
CA SER A 53 7.42 8.29 -27.69
C SER A 53 6.32 7.96 -26.66
N ALA A 54 5.85 8.97 -25.93
CA ALA A 54 4.76 8.80 -24.96
C ALA A 54 3.55 8.09 -25.58
N LYS A 55 3.19 8.46 -26.82
CA LYS A 55 2.06 7.85 -27.54
C LYS A 55 2.28 6.36 -27.82
N ILE A 56 3.48 5.99 -28.28
CA ILE A 56 3.81 4.58 -28.56
C ILE A 56 3.79 3.76 -27.26
N LEU A 57 4.32 4.31 -26.17
CA LEU A 57 4.30 3.66 -24.86
C LEU A 57 2.86 3.42 -24.37
N ILE A 58 1.98 4.42 -24.54
CA ILE A 58 0.56 4.29 -24.18
C ILE A 58 -0.10 3.18 -24.99
N ASP A 59 -0.05 3.30 -26.32
CA ASP A 59 -0.80 2.44 -27.24
C ASP A 59 -0.30 0.97 -27.22
N SER A 60 0.99 0.74 -26.94
CA SER A 60 1.60 -0.60 -26.96
C SER A 60 1.63 -1.31 -25.60
N THR A 61 1.74 -0.55 -24.50
CA THR A 61 2.10 -1.11 -23.18
C THR A 61 1.12 -0.68 -22.10
N MET A 62 0.86 0.62 -21.92
CA MET A 62 0.01 1.06 -20.81
C MET A 62 -1.43 0.60 -20.98
N VAL A 63 -2.03 0.74 -22.16
CA VAL A 63 -3.43 0.32 -22.38
C VAL A 63 -3.60 -1.17 -22.07
N LEU A 64 -2.62 -1.99 -22.44
CA LEU A 64 -2.65 -3.43 -22.16
C LEU A 64 -2.52 -3.72 -20.66
N LEU A 65 -1.63 -3.01 -19.96
CA LEU A 65 -1.47 -3.14 -18.51
C LEU A 65 -2.71 -2.65 -17.75
N GLU A 66 -3.28 -1.51 -18.15
CA GLU A 66 -4.51 -0.97 -17.56
C GLU A 66 -5.68 -1.94 -17.72
N GLN A 67 -5.86 -2.51 -18.91
CA GLN A 67 -6.89 -3.52 -19.15
C GLN A 67 -6.68 -4.77 -18.30
N ALA A 68 -5.43 -5.21 -18.13
CA ALA A 68 -5.09 -6.38 -17.33
C ALA A 68 -5.32 -6.14 -15.83
N ILE A 69 -4.97 -4.96 -15.33
CA ILE A 69 -5.09 -4.58 -13.92
C ILE A 69 -6.54 -4.20 -13.59
N ASN A 70 -7.35 -3.82 -14.57
CA ASN A 70 -8.77 -3.59 -14.38
C ASN A 70 -9.46 -4.87 -13.85
N GLY A 71 -10.25 -4.73 -12.79
CA GLY A 71 -10.88 -5.85 -12.10
C GLY A 71 -10.08 -6.45 -10.94
N VAL A 72 -9.01 -5.80 -10.47
CA VAL A 72 -8.43 -6.12 -9.16
C VAL A 72 -9.44 -5.78 -8.05
N PRO A 73 -9.65 -6.66 -7.05
CA PRO A 73 -10.58 -6.40 -5.95
C PRO A 73 -10.25 -5.13 -5.17
N ASN A 74 -11.28 -4.42 -4.72
CA ASN A 74 -11.19 -3.19 -3.90
C ASN A 74 -10.43 -2.03 -4.57
N MET A 75 -10.27 -2.06 -5.89
CA MET A 75 -9.75 -0.93 -6.65
C MET A 75 -10.80 0.19 -6.68
N ARG A 76 -10.41 1.40 -6.29
CA ARG A 76 -11.27 2.59 -6.37
C ARG A 76 -11.09 3.31 -7.70
N TYR A 77 -9.85 3.64 -8.05
CA TYR A 77 -9.52 4.27 -9.32
C TYR A 77 -8.06 4.01 -9.70
N MET A 78 -7.75 4.27 -10.96
CA MET A 78 -6.43 4.13 -11.55
C MET A 78 -6.06 5.44 -12.26
N LEU A 79 -4.81 5.84 -12.14
CA LEU A 79 -4.20 6.98 -12.83
C LEU A 79 -3.02 6.45 -13.64
N GLY A 80 -2.86 6.93 -14.86
CA GLY A 80 -1.76 6.56 -15.74
C GLY A 80 -1.10 7.81 -16.32
N ASP A 81 0.22 7.88 -16.22
CA ASP A 81 1.02 8.95 -16.79
C ASP A 81 2.13 8.35 -17.65
N ALA A 82 2.34 8.93 -18.84
CA ALA A 82 3.41 8.56 -19.76
C ALA A 82 4.25 9.79 -20.09
N THR A 83 5.56 9.62 -20.13
CA THR A 83 6.51 10.66 -20.49
C THR A 83 7.12 10.41 -21.86
N SER A 84 7.53 11.48 -22.55
CA SER A 84 8.24 11.39 -23.83
C SER A 84 9.66 10.81 -23.70
N ALA A 85 10.14 10.57 -22.48
CA ALA A 85 11.38 9.86 -22.21
C ALA A 85 11.23 8.33 -22.34
N GLY A 86 10.01 7.84 -22.59
CA GLY A 86 9.73 6.41 -22.63
C GLY A 86 9.49 5.81 -21.25
N GLU A 87 9.10 6.61 -20.26
CA GLU A 87 8.73 6.12 -18.93
C GLU A 87 7.22 6.22 -18.74
N GLY A 88 6.62 5.16 -18.20
CA GLY A 88 5.21 5.10 -17.85
C GLY A 88 5.03 4.76 -16.37
N THR A 89 4.06 5.41 -15.72
CA THR A 89 3.67 5.09 -14.35
C THR A 89 2.15 4.91 -14.29
N ILE A 90 1.72 3.82 -13.69
CA ILE A 90 0.31 3.56 -13.38
C ILE A 90 0.18 3.51 -11.86
N GLN A 91 -0.68 4.35 -11.31
CA GLN A 91 -1.01 4.37 -9.89
C GLN A 91 -2.42 3.83 -9.68
N ILE A 92 -2.53 2.76 -8.89
CA ILE A 92 -3.80 2.17 -8.50
C ILE A 92 -4.09 2.54 -7.05
N ILE A 93 -5.27 3.12 -6.82
CA ILE A 93 -5.72 3.54 -5.49
C ILE A 93 -6.84 2.61 -5.06
N PHE A 94 -6.70 2.07 -3.85
CA PHE A 94 -7.61 1.08 -3.28
C PHE A 94 -8.54 1.69 -2.23
N GLU A 95 -9.59 0.96 -1.91
CA GLU A 95 -10.50 1.33 -0.84
C GLU A 95 -9.82 1.24 0.55
N PRO A 96 -10.15 2.16 1.48
CA PRO A 96 -9.68 2.10 2.86
C PRO A 96 -10.05 0.76 3.51
N GLY A 97 -9.07 0.09 4.13
CA GLY A 97 -9.25 -1.23 4.75
C GLY A 97 -8.72 -2.40 3.90
N THR A 98 -8.28 -2.15 2.67
CA THR A 98 -7.59 -3.16 1.84
C THR A 98 -6.17 -3.42 2.36
N ASP A 99 -5.77 -4.69 2.46
CA ASP A 99 -4.38 -5.06 2.78
C ASP A 99 -3.45 -4.67 1.62
N PRO A 100 -2.47 -3.76 1.82
CA PRO A 100 -1.55 -3.34 0.78
C PRO A 100 -0.75 -4.49 0.18
N ASN A 101 -0.37 -5.50 0.97
CA ASN A 101 0.43 -6.63 0.51
C ASN A 101 -0.36 -7.51 -0.46
N VAL A 102 -1.64 -7.74 -0.13
CA VAL A 102 -2.56 -8.49 -0.99
C VAL A 102 -2.85 -7.69 -2.27
N ALA A 103 -3.02 -6.38 -2.17
CA ALA A 103 -3.20 -5.51 -3.34
C ALA A 103 -2.00 -5.57 -4.29
N VAL A 104 -0.78 -5.48 -3.78
CA VAL A 104 0.46 -5.61 -4.58
C VAL A 104 0.53 -6.97 -5.26
N MET A 105 0.27 -8.05 -4.53
CA MET A 105 0.27 -9.40 -5.09
C MET A 105 -0.75 -9.55 -6.21
N ASN A 106 -1.98 -9.06 -6.01
CA ASN A 106 -3.04 -9.13 -7.01
C ASN A 106 -2.68 -8.35 -8.27
N VAL A 107 -2.15 -7.13 -8.13
CA VAL A 107 -1.68 -6.31 -9.26
C VAL A 107 -0.53 -7.02 -9.98
N ASN A 108 0.47 -7.53 -9.25
CA ASN A 108 1.59 -8.26 -9.84
C ASN A 108 1.10 -9.49 -10.61
N ASN A 109 0.21 -10.31 -10.05
CA ASN A 109 -0.36 -11.47 -10.74
C ASN A 109 -1.06 -11.06 -12.05
N ARG A 110 -1.76 -9.93 -12.07
CA ARG A 110 -2.42 -9.38 -13.27
C ARG A 110 -1.42 -8.93 -14.32
N VAL A 111 -0.35 -8.23 -13.91
CA VAL A 111 0.74 -7.81 -14.78
C VAL A 111 1.46 -9.02 -15.39
N GLN A 112 1.73 -10.06 -14.61
CA GLN A 112 2.40 -11.27 -15.11
C GLN A 112 1.58 -12.00 -16.18
N MET A 113 0.25 -11.98 -16.11
CA MET A 113 -0.61 -12.62 -17.11
C MET A 113 -0.48 -12.00 -18.51
N VAL A 114 -0.20 -10.69 -18.59
CA VAL A 114 -0.07 -9.97 -19.86
C VAL A 114 1.37 -9.68 -20.26
N LYS A 115 2.34 -10.06 -19.42
CA LYS A 115 3.77 -9.81 -19.66
C LYS A 115 4.24 -10.27 -21.05
N ASN A 116 3.75 -11.42 -21.51
CA ASN A 116 4.11 -11.99 -22.81
C ASN A 116 3.54 -11.23 -24.02
N ASN A 117 2.52 -10.38 -23.81
CA ASN A 117 1.93 -9.57 -24.86
C ASN A 117 2.60 -8.19 -24.98
N LEU A 118 3.56 -7.89 -24.10
CA LEU A 118 4.29 -6.62 -24.11
C LEU A 118 5.49 -6.68 -25.07
N PRO A 119 5.95 -5.53 -25.59
CA PRO A 119 7.16 -5.48 -26.40
C PRO A 119 8.40 -6.04 -25.68
N ASP A 120 9.28 -6.74 -26.40
CA ASP A 120 10.48 -7.39 -25.81
C ASP A 120 11.38 -6.42 -25.04
N ILE A 121 11.46 -5.16 -25.49
CA ILE A 121 12.27 -4.11 -24.84
C ILE A 121 11.74 -3.84 -23.43
N VAL A 122 10.41 -3.73 -23.28
CA VAL A 122 9.74 -3.51 -21.99
C VAL A 122 9.90 -4.73 -21.07
N GLN A 123 9.80 -5.94 -21.64
CA GLN A 123 10.00 -7.17 -20.87
C GLN A 123 11.42 -7.27 -20.30
N ARG A 124 12.43 -6.78 -21.04
CA ARG A 124 13.85 -6.77 -20.63
C ARG A 124 14.14 -5.74 -19.55
N GLU A 125 13.60 -4.54 -19.67
CA GLU A 125 13.70 -3.49 -18.63
C GLU A 125 12.98 -3.90 -17.35
N GLY A 126 11.95 -4.74 -17.47
CA GLY A 126 11.18 -5.23 -16.34
C GLY A 126 10.11 -4.23 -15.89
N ILE A 127 9.09 -4.78 -15.24
CA ILE A 127 7.96 -4.00 -14.74
C ILE A 127 8.08 -3.97 -13.24
N ILE A 128 8.20 -2.76 -12.68
CA ILE A 128 8.44 -2.56 -11.26
C ILE A 128 7.10 -2.29 -10.60
N VAL A 129 6.64 -3.21 -9.76
CA VAL A 129 5.42 -3.05 -8.96
C VAL A 129 5.84 -2.77 -7.53
N MET A 130 5.55 -1.57 -7.04
CA MET A 130 5.90 -1.13 -5.68
C MET A 130 4.67 -0.66 -4.94
N GLN A 131 4.62 -0.98 -3.65
CA GLN A 131 3.69 -0.30 -2.75
C GLN A 131 4.13 1.16 -2.61
N ASN A 132 3.21 2.10 -2.81
CA ASN A 132 3.50 3.50 -2.54
C ASN A 132 3.30 3.71 -1.04
N MET A 133 4.38 3.51 -0.25
CA MET A 133 4.39 3.75 1.19
C MET A 133 4.71 5.23 1.43
N THR A 134 3.70 6.00 1.81
CA THR A 134 3.86 7.36 2.37
C THR A 134 3.16 7.41 3.71
#